data_AF-A0A957HFJ8-F1
#
_entry.id   AF-A0A957HFJ8-F1
#
_cell.length_a   1.000
_cell.length_b   1.000
_cell.length_c   1.000
_cell.angle_alpha   90.00
_cell.angle_beta   90.00
_cell.angle_gamma   90.00
#
_symmetry.space_group_name_H-M   'P 1'
#
loop_
_entity.id
_entity.type
_entity.pdbx_description
1 polymer ?
#
loop_
_entity_poly.entity_id
_entity_poly.type
_entity_poly.pdbx_seq_one_letter_code
_entity_poly.pdbx_strand_id
1 'polypeptide(L)'
;MRRLIYCLMMGGAVLLVMGLFLLPTPPGVVVAQDFSDAEYIGRGECNDCHRDVDRAHRDSPHVLALQDVADEENKDAILGDFSQGDDIRTVLFPGESEPRPFTAADIVFAMGSGQHAQTYLVATGEHEYLVLPAEWNTLAQAWEPLALADAWPDPVYDFVTNCAGCHTTGLDASRGRWEDDGVECEACHGPGSTHADLVDDAGSSIDDEEVAAIRGAIAFTSDSQMCGQCHSRGTTPDG
;
A
#
# COMPACT_ATOMS: atom_id res chain seq x y z
N MET A 1 69.10 3.26 24.26
CA MET A 1 68.04 2.24 24.10
C MET A 1 66.83 2.44 25.01
N ARG A 2 66.98 2.62 26.34
CA ARG A 2 65.83 2.79 27.26
C ARG A 2 64.88 3.97 26.98
N ARG A 3 65.38 5.12 26.50
CA ARG A 3 64.54 6.30 26.19
C ARG A 3 63.69 6.15 24.91
N LEU A 4 64.11 5.30 23.97
CA LEU A 4 63.37 5.06 22.73
C LEU A 4 62.14 4.16 22.97
N ILE A 5 62.26 3.22 23.92
CA ILE A 5 61.19 2.29 24.30
C ILE A 5 60.04 3.03 25.01
N TYR A 6 60.34 4.04 25.83
CA TYR A 6 59.30 4.84 26.51
C TYR A 6 58.48 5.71 25.55
N CYS A 7 59.09 6.30 24.52
CA CYS A 7 58.35 7.07 23.51
C CYS A 7 57.43 6.17 22.65
N LEU A 8 57.86 4.95 22.32
CA LEU A 8 57.04 3.97 21.60
C LEU A 8 55.86 3.47 22.45
N MET A 9 56.06 3.25 23.76
CA MET A 9 55.01 2.82 24.69
C MET A 9 53.97 3.92 24.94
N MET A 10 54.38 5.20 25.08
CA MET A 10 53.44 6.32 25.20
C MET A 10 52.67 6.59 23.90
N GLY A 11 53.31 6.50 22.74
CA GLY A 11 52.63 6.67 21.44
C GLY A 11 51.58 5.58 21.18
N GLY A 12 51.88 4.32 21.54
CA GLY A 12 50.94 3.21 21.44
C GLY A 12 49.74 3.33 22.39
N ALA A 13 49.96 3.81 23.62
CA ALA A 13 48.88 4.02 24.58
C ALA A 13 47.94 5.17 24.17
N VAL A 14 48.47 6.26 23.58
CA VAL A 14 47.66 7.37 23.07
C VAL A 14 46.82 6.96 21.86
N LEU A 15 47.37 6.13 20.95
CA LEU A 15 46.64 5.61 19.80
C LEU A 15 45.55 4.60 20.19
N LEU A 16 45.76 3.79 21.23
CA LEU A 16 44.74 2.89 21.77
C LEU A 16 43.58 3.62 22.45
N VAL A 17 43.86 4.71 23.18
CA VAL A 17 42.80 5.53 23.81
C VAL A 17 42.03 6.33 22.75
N MET A 18 42.70 6.85 21.72
CA MET A 18 42.05 7.58 20.63
C MET A 18 41.20 6.66 19.73
N GLY A 19 41.60 5.39 19.56
CA GLY A 19 40.79 4.37 18.89
C GLY A 19 39.53 3.96 19.66
N LEU A 20 39.53 4.05 20.99
CA LEU A 20 38.34 3.77 21.82
C LEU A 20 37.28 4.88 21.74
N PHE A 21 37.67 6.11 21.40
CA PHE A 21 36.75 7.24 21.17
C PHE A 21 36.24 7.35 19.73
N LEU A 22 36.72 6.50 18.82
CA LEU A 22 36.29 6.38 17.42
C LEU A 22 35.39 5.15 17.20
N LEU A 23 34.91 4.52 18.27
CA LEU A 23 33.79 3.60 18.14
C LEU A 23 32.60 4.41 17.65
N PRO A 24 32.00 4.08 16.50
CA PRO A 24 30.74 4.71 16.12
C PRO A 24 29.79 4.48 17.29
N THR A 25 29.21 5.56 17.81
CA THR A 25 28.00 5.45 18.61
C THR A 25 27.10 4.47 17.85
N PRO A 26 26.66 3.35 18.47
CA PRO A 26 25.69 2.52 17.79
C PRO A 26 24.59 3.48 17.32
N PRO A 27 24.20 3.46 16.03
CA PRO A 27 23.07 4.26 15.61
C PRO A 27 22.00 4.01 16.67
N GLY A 28 21.58 5.09 17.35
CA GLY A 28 20.52 4.98 18.34
C GLY A 28 19.44 4.14 17.69
N VAL A 29 18.97 3.11 18.39
CA VAL A 29 17.96 2.19 17.86
C VAL A 29 16.94 3.06 17.15
N VAL A 30 16.92 2.97 15.82
CA VAL A 30 15.89 3.63 15.03
C VAL A 30 14.68 2.80 15.39
N VAL A 31 13.95 3.27 16.41
CA VAL A 31 12.66 2.70 16.73
C VAL A 31 11.84 3.03 15.49
N ALA A 32 11.64 2.03 14.63
CA ALA A 32 10.54 2.09 13.68
C ALA A 32 9.33 2.46 14.54
N GLN A 33 8.72 3.60 14.22
CA GLN A 33 7.62 4.18 15.00
C GLN A 33 6.70 3.04 15.48
N ASP A 34 6.58 2.90 16.80
CA ASP A 34 5.78 1.85 17.41
C ASP A 34 4.31 2.26 17.25
N PHE A 35 3.74 1.92 16.10
CA PHE A 35 2.34 2.18 15.75
C PHE A 35 1.39 1.14 16.36
N SER A 36 1.82 0.36 17.37
CA SER A 36 1.03 -0.78 17.88
C SER A 36 -0.35 -0.40 18.44
N ASP A 37 -0.56 0.86 18.82
CA ASP A 37 -1.83 1.40 19.29
C ASP A 37 -2.50 2.38 18.31
N ALA A 38 -1.93 2.61 17.11
CA ALA A 38 -2.45 3.56 16.14
C ALA A 38 -3.37 2.88 15.11
N GLU A 39 -4.53 3.48 14.89
CA GLU A 39 -5.55 3.06 13.91
C GLU A 39 -5.45 3.88 12.61
N TYR A 40 -5.82 3.23 11.49
CA TYR A 40 -6.05 3.89 10.22
C TYR A 40 -7.37 4.65 10.32
N ILE A 41 -7.36 5.92 9.89
CA ILE A 41 -8.52 6.82 10.04
C ILE A 41 -9.07 7.30 8.68
N GLY A 42 -8.43 6.87 7.60
CA GLY A 42 -8.88 7.10 6.25
C GLY A 42 -8.49 8.48 5.72
N ARG A 43 -8.54 8.59 4.40
CA ARG A 43 -8.22 9.82 3.67
C ARG A 43 -9.14 10.99 4.03
N GLY A 44 -10.39 10.72 4.41
CA GLY A 44 -11.37 11.75 4.79
C GLY A 44 -10.82 12.70 5.86
N GLU A 45 -10.34 12.13 6.96
CA GLU A 45 -9.74 12.86 8.09
C GLU A 45 -8.49 13.64 7.68
N CYS A 46 -7.68 13.07 6.77
CA CYS A 46 -6.50 13.74 6.24
C CYS A 46 -6.88 15.00 5.44
N ASN A 47 -7.91 14.92 4.60
CA ASN A 47 -8.28 16.02 3.71
C ASN A 47 -8.82 17.24 4.47
N ASP A 48 -9.45 17.04 5.62
CA ASP A 48 -10.07 18.12 6.38
C ASP A 48 -9.09 19.25 6.71
N CYS A 49 -7.83 18.88 7.02
CA CYS A 49 -6.71 19.79 7.24
C CYS A 49 -5.79 19.94 6.01
N HIS A 50 -5.56 18.87 5.21
CA HIS A 50 -4.56 18.85 4.13
C HIS A 50 -5.15 18.89 2.70
N ARG A 51 -6.16 19.73 2.48
CA ARG A 51 -6.91 19.85 1.21
C ARG A 51 -6.08 20.01 -0.06
N ASP A 52 -4.99 20.77 0.00
CA ASP A 52 -4.15 21.01 -1.18
C ASP A 52 -3.29 19.79 -1.52
N VAL A 53 -2.85 19.04 -0.50
CA VAL A 53 -2.11 17.79 -0.67
C VAL A 53 -3.04 16.70 -1.18
N ASP A 54 -4.22 16.57 -0.58
CA ASP A 54 -5.29 15.69 -1.05
C ASP A 54 -5.61 15.92 -2.53
N ARG A 55 -5.83 17.18 -2.93
CA ARG A 55 -6.14 17.53 -4.32
C ARG A 55 -5.04 17.11 -5.29
N ALA A 56 -3.78 17.16 -4.87
CA ALA A 56 -2.66 16.73 -5.70
C ALA A 56 -2.55 15.20 -5.79
N HIS A 57 -3.03 14.47 -4.78
CA HIS A 57 -2.94 13.01 -4.68
C HIS A 57 -4.14 12.29 -5.31
N ARG A 58 -5.35 12.83 -5.13
CA ARG A 58 -6.63 12.14 -5.42
C ARG A 58 -6.84 11.65 -6.85
N ASP A 59 -6.20 12.30 -7.81
CA ASP A 59 -6.33 11.97 -9.24
C ASP A 59 -5.11 11.12 -9.70
N SER A 60 -4.28 10.67 -8.77
CA SER A 60 -3.07 9.89 -9.06
C SER A 60 -3.38 8.41 -9.29
N PRO A 61 -2.49 7.69 -9.99
CA PRO A 61 -2.62 6.24 -10.15
C PRO A 61 -2.61 5.43 -8.85
N HIS A 62 -2.13 6.01 -7.74
CA HIS A 62 -2.15 5.37 -6.44
C HIS A 62 -3.58 5.28 -5.90
N VAL A 63 -4.32 6.37 -5.93
CA VAL A 63 -5.74 6.38 -5.54
C VAL A 63 -6.56 5.50 -6.47
N LEU A 64 -6.28 5.56 -7.77
CA LEU A 64 -6.98 4.74 -8.77
C LEU A 64 -6.49 3.27 -8.81
N ALA A 65 -5.67 2.83 -7.85
CA ALA A 65 -5.19 1.45 -7.80
C ALA A 65 -6.30 0.44 -7.51
N LEU A 66 -7.37 0.87 -6.84
CA LEU A 66 -8.63 0.16 -6.66
C LEU A 66 -9.76 1.18 -6.56
N GLN A 67 -10.91 0.90 -7.18
CA GLN A 67 -12.09 1.76 -7.16
C GLN A 67 -13.33 0.90 -6.95
N ASP A 68 -14.15 1.20 -5.93
CA ASP A 68 -15.48 0.61 -5.77
C ASP A 68 -16.40 1.08 -6.91
N VAL A 69 -16.85 0.11 -7.68
CA VAL A 69 -17.77 0.28 -8.81
C VAL A 69 -19.02 -0.59 -8.65
N ALA A 70 -19.33 -1.03 -7.43
CA ALA A 70 -20.55 -1.77 -7.14
C ALA A 70 -21.78 -0.88 -7.34
N ASP A 71 -21.69 0.39 -6.95
CA ASP A 71 -22.72 1.40 -7.14
C ASP A 71 -22.75 1.94 -8.58
N GLU A 72 -23.96 2.11 -9.12
CA GLU A 72 -24.18 2.61 -10.49
C GLU A 72 -23.56 4.00 -10.73
N GLU A 73 -23.44 4.82 -9.68
CA GLU A 73 -22.84 6.16 -9.76
C GLU A 73 -21.34 6.12 -10.08
N ASN A 74 -20.66 5.01 -9.77
CA ASN A 74 -19.22 4.84 -9.94
C ASN A 74 -18.85 3.96 -11.15
N LYS A 75 -19.83 3.44 -11.90
CA LYS A 75 -19.60 2.55 -13.04
C LYS A 75 -18.78 3.17 -14.17
N ASP A 76 -18.72 4.51 -14.25
CA ASP A 76 -17.89 5.24 -15.20
C ASP A 76 -16.37 4.97 -15.02
N ALA A 77 -15.94 4.45 -13.86
CA ALA A 77 -14.56 4.03 -13.62
C ALA A 77 -14.19 2.70 -14.33
N ILE A 78 -15.18 1.94 -14.83
CA ILE A 78 -14.97 0.74 -15.63
C ILE A 78 -14.64 1.14 -17.07
N LEU A 79 -13.43 0.82 -17.51
CA LEU A 79 -12.93 1.22 -18.83
C LEU A 79 -13.18 0.20 -19.95
N GLY A 80 -13.54 -1.03 -19.56
CA GLY A 80 -13.69 -2.16 -20.48
C GLY A 80 -14.91 -2.05 -21.40
N ASP A 81 -14.73 -2.39 -22.68
CA ASP A 81 -15.86 -2.54 -23.61
C ASP A 81 -16.43 -3.96 -23.54
N PHE A 82 -17.55 -4.12 -22.83
CA PHE A 82 -18.23 -5.42 -22.66
C PHE A 82 -19.05 -5.86 -23.88
N SER A 83 -19.02 -5.11 -24.99
CA SER A 83 -19.55 -5.60 -26.27
C SER A 83 -18.55 -6.50 -27.02
N GLN A 84 -17.32 -6.65 -26.50
CA GLN A 84 -16.23 -7.38 -27.12
C GLN A 84 -15.67 -8.49 -26.21
N GLY A 85 -14.98 -9.47 -26.78
CA GLY A 85 -14.17 -10.45 -26.02
C GLY A 85 -14.98 -11.43 -25.17
N ASP A 86 -16.20 -11.81 -25.60
CA ASP A 86 -17.01 -12.81 -24.89
C ASP A 86 -16.25 -14.12 -24.67
N ASP A 87 -15.44 -14.55 -25.64
CA ASP A 87 -14.61 -15.76 -25.56
C ASP A 87 -13.54 -15.69 -24.46
N ILE A 88 -12.97 -14.50 -24.23
CA ILE A 88 -11.96 -14.25 -23.19
C ILE A 88 -12.62 -14.06 -21.82
N ARG A 89 -13.80 -13.43 -21.78
CA ARG A 89 -14.54 -13.14 -20.55
C ARG A 89 -15.41 -14.29 -20.04
N THR A 90 -15.55 -15.36 -20.81
CA THR A 90 -16.41 -16.49 -20.42
C THR A 90 -15.80 -17.28 -19.27
N VAL A 91 -16.48 -17.28 -18.13
CA VAL A 91 -16.09 -17.98 -16.91
C VAL A 91 -17.26 -18.79 -16.35
N LEU A 92 -16.97 -19.80 -15.53
CA LEU A 92 -17.98 -20.48 -14.72
C LEU A 92 -17.97 -19.86 -13.32
N PHE A 93 -18.90 -18.95 -13.05
CA PHE A 93 -19.01 -18.29 -11.76
C PHE A 93 -19.23 -19.31 -10.62
N PRO A 94 -18.65 -19.08 -9.43
CA PRO A 94 -18.95 -19.90 -8.25
C PRO A 94 -20.46 -19.99 -7.99
N GLY A 95 -20.99 -21.21 -7.96
CA GLY A 95 -22.42 -21.48 -7.74
C GLY A 95 -23.29 -21.50 -9.01
N GLU A 96 -22.77 -21.11 -10.17
CA GLU A 96 -23.45 -21.27 -11.45
C GLU A 96 -23.13 -22.65 -12.09
N SER A 97 -24.00 -23.13 -12.98
CA SER A 97 -23.83 -24.43 -13.66
C SER A 97 -23.35 -24.32 -15.10
N GLU A 98 -23.49 -23.15 -15.73
CA GLU A 98 -23.16 -22.91 -17.12
C GLU A 98 -22.24 -21.69 -17.23
N PRO A 99 -21.18 -21.75 -18.04
CA PRO A 99 -20.29 -20.63 -18.21
C PRO A 99 -20.94 -19.51 -19.02
N ARG A 100 -20.61 -18.26 -18.69
CA ARG A 100 -21.05 -17.07 -19.40
C ARG A 100 -19.99 -15.97 -19.34
N PRO A 101 -20.00 -15.02 -20.29
CA PRO A 101 -19.15 -13.84 -20.18
C PRO A 101 -19.58 -12.98 -18.98
N PHE A 102 -18.61 -12.56 -18.16
CA PHE A 102 -18.88 -11.56 -17.12
C PHE A 102 -19.14 -10.18 -17.74
N THR A 103 -20.01 -9.40 -17.13
CA THR A 103 -20.43 -8.07 -17.59
C THR A 103 -20.09 -7.01 -16.55
N ALA A 104 -20.24 -5.72 -16.89
CA ALA A 104 -20.08 -4.62 -15.94
C ALA A 104 -20.97 -4.76 -14.69
N ALA A 105 -22.11 -5.45 -14.79
CA ALA A 105 -23.01 -5.70 -13.67
C ALA A 105 -22.48 -6.74 -12.66
N ASP A 106 -21.54 -7.61 -13.07
CA ASP A 106 -20.92 -8.59 -12.17
C ASP A 106 -19.77 -7.98 -11.34
N ILE A 107 -19.27 -6.81 -11.76
CA ILE A 107 -18.04 -6.20 -11.23
C ILE A 107 -18.34 -5.33 -10.02
N VAL A 108 -17.60 -5.54 -8.94
CA VAL A 108 -17.66 -4.75 -7.70
C VAL A 108 -16.47 -3.81 -7.53
N PHE A 109 -15.28 -4.17 -8.03
CA PHE A 109 -14.12 -3.28 -8.05
C PHE A 109 -13.44 -3.25 -9.40
N ALA A 110 -12.93 -2.08 -9.76
CA ALA A 110 -12.00 -1.89 -10.85
C ALA A 110 -10.59 -1.65 -10.28
N MET A 111 -9.66 -2.53 -10.63
CA MET A 111 -8.30 -2.54 -10.12
C MET A 111 -7.32 -2.06 -11.19
N GLY A 112 -6.48 -1.09 -10.80
CA GLY A 112 -5.54 -0.41 -11.66
C GLY A 112 -6.11 0.87 -12.30
N SER A 113 -5.23 1.85 -12.45
CA SER A 113 -5.58 3.21 -12.93
C SER A 113 -5.99 3.29 -14.40
N GLY A 114 -5.93 2.19 -15.15
CA GLY A 114 -6.25 2.17 -16.57
C GLY A 114 -5.18 2.80 -17.47
N GLN A 115 -4.01 3.17 -16.95
CA GLN A 115 -2.92 3.70 -17.79
C GLN A 115 -2.40 2.69 -18.83
N HIS A 116 -2.51 1.40 -18.52
CA HIS A 116 -2.07 0.30 -19.41
C HIS A 116 -3.13 -0.78 -19.53
N ALA A 117 -3.66 -1.21 -18.39
CA ALA A 117 -4.75 -2.16 -18.31
C ALA A 117 -5.60 -1.87 -17.08
N GLN A 118 -6.80 -2.46 -17.05
CA GLN A 118 -7.65 -2.52 -15.88
C GLN A 118 -8.14 -3.96 -15.68
N THR A 119 -8.01 -4.43 -14.46
CA THR A 119 -8.49 -5.75 -14.02
C THR A 119 -9.71 -5.55 -13.15
N TYR A 120 -10.55 -6.56 -13.01
CA TYR A 120 -11.84 -6.41 -12.32
C TYR A 120 -12.05 -7.50 -11.28
N LEU A 121 -12.81 -7.19 -10.24
CA LEU A 121 -13.13 -8.12 -9.16
C LEU A 121 -14.62 -8.41 -9.12
N VAL A 122 -14.95 -9.62 -8.69
CA VAL A 122 -16.31 -10.05 -8.36
C VAL A 122 -16.38 -10.41 -6.88
N ALA A 123 -17.50 -10.09 -6.24
CA ALA A 123 -17.78 -10.56 -4.90
C ALA A 123 -18.27 -12.02 -4.94
N THR A 124 -17.68 -12.90 -4.13
CA THR A 124 -18.12 -14.29 -3.97
C THR A 124 -18.76 -14.55 -2.60
N GLY A 125 -18.65 -13.60 -1.69
CA GLY A 125 -19.17 -13.63 -0.34
C GLY A 125 -19.06 -12.26 0.32
N GLU A 126 -19.35 -12.18 1.62
CA GLU A 126 -19.13 -10.95 2.39
C GLU A 126 -17.62 -10.77 2.62
N HIS A 127 -17.03 -9.69 2.10
CA HIS A 127 -15.57 -9.43 2.18
C HIS A 127 -14.71 -10.49 1.47
N GLU A 128 -15.30 -11.26 0.56
CA GLU A 128 -14.61 -12.26 -0.25
C GLU A 128 -14.67 -11.84 -1.73
N TYR A 129 -13.50 -11.68 -2.35
CA TYR A 129 -13.39 -11.15 -3.70
C TYR A 129 -12.41 -11.98 -4.53
N LEU A 130 -12.82 -12.27 -5.77
CA LEU A 130 -11.96 -12.90 -6.77
C LEU A 130 -11.61 -11.91 -7.87
N VAL A 131 -10.34 -11.90 -8.25
CA VAL A 131 -9.86 -11.26 -9.47
C VAL A 131 -10.36 -12.06 -10.68
N LEU A 132 -10.96 -11.38 -11.65
CA LEU A 132 -11.41 -12.00 -12.90
C LEU A 132 -10.21 -12.36 -13.80
N PRO A 133 -10.29 -13.47 -14.56
CA PRO A 133 -9.16 -14.00 -15.34
C PRO A 133 -8.97 -13.30 -16.69
N ALA A 134 -9.46 -12.07 -16.83
CA ALA A 134 -9.29 -11.25 -18.02
C ALA A 134 -9.15 -9.78 -17.62
N GLU A 135 -8.28 -9.08 -18.33
CA GLU A 135 -8.02 -7.65 -18.15
C GLU A 135 -8.33 -6.89 -19.44
N TRP A 136 -8.71 -5.62 -19.28
CA TRP A 136 -8.91 -4.72 -20.39
C TRP A 136 -7.63 -3.95 -20.67
N ASN A 137 -6.99 -4.21 -21.81
CA ASN A 137 -5.83 -3.44 -22.24
C ASN A 137 -6.28 -2.10 -22.83
N THR A 138 -5.98 -1.01 -22.14
CA THR A 138 -6.48 0.32 -22.51
C THR A 138 -5.76 0.91 -23.71
N LEU A 139 -4.56 0.43 -24.03
CA LEU A 139 -3.83 0.84 -25.24
C LEU A 139 -4.33 0.10 -26.48
N ALA A 140 -4.55 -1.21 -26.36
CA ALA A 140 -5.04 -2.05 -27.44
C ALA A 140 -6.56 -1.92 -27.64
N GLN A 141 -7.29 -1.40 -26.64
CA GLN A 141 -8.75 -1.35 -26.61
C GLN A 141 -9.35 -2.74 -26.84
N ALA A 142 -8.80 -3.73 -26.14
CA ALA A 142 -9.19 -5.13 -26.27
C ALA A 142 -9.06 -5.88 -24.93
N TRP A 143 -9.86 -6.93 -24.77
CA TRP A 143 -9.72 -7.88 -23.67
C TRP A 143 -8.51 -8.78 -23.90
N GLU A 144 -7.75 -9.03 -22.84
CA GLU A 144 -6.60 -9.94 -22.83
C GLU A 144 -6.76 -10.94 -21.65
N PRO A 145 -6.32 -12.21 -21.81
CA PRO A 145 -6.35 -13.16 -20.71
C PRO A 145 -5.39 -12.76 -19.58
N LEU A 146 -5.89 -12.73 -18.34
CA LEU A 146 -5.07 -12.64 -17.13
C LEU A 146 -4.88 -14.04 -16.54
N ALA A 147 -3.93 -14.78 -17.12
CA ALA A 147 -3.67 -16.17 -16.74
C ALA A 147 -2.72 -16.26 -15.53
N LEU A 148 -3.29 -16.21 -14.32
CA LEU A 148 -2.54 -16.42 -13.06
C LEU A 148 -2.40 -17.90 -12.69
N ALA A 149 -3.32 -18.74 -13.16
CA ALA A 149 -3.32 -20.20 -13.01
C ALA A 149 -3.93 -20.89 -14.25
N ASP A 150 -3.86 -22.22 -14.30
CA ASP A 150 -4.38 -23.04 -15.41
C ASP A 150 -5.92 -22.98 -15.54
N ALA A 151 -6.63 -22.68 -14.46
CA ALA A 151 -8.08 -22.60 -14.42
C ALA A 151 -8.54 -21.45 -13.50
N TRP A 152 -9.78 -21.02 -13.69
CA TRP A 152 -10.48 -20.10 -12.82
C TRP A 152 -11.78 -20.75 -12.31
N PRO A 153 -12.15 -20.58 -11.03
CA PRO A 153 -11.37 -19.92 -9.98
C PRO A 153 -10.20 -20.80 -9.48
N ASP A 154 -9.19 -20.15 -8.92
CA ASP A 154 -8.02 -20.76 -8.24
C ASP A 154 -7.57 -19.83 -7.10
N PRO A 155 -7.00 -20.32 -5.99
CA PRO A 155 -6.55 -19.47 -4.88
C PRO A 155 -5.64 -18.30 -5.24
N VAL A 156 -4.91 -18.36 -6.36
CA VAL A 156 -4.09 -17.21 -6.82
C VAL A 156 -4.92 -15.99 -7.21
N TYR A 157 -6.22 -16.17 -7.50
CA TYR A 157 -7.14 -15.09 -7.83
C TYR A 157 -7.81 -14.49 -6.59
N ASP A 158 -7.53 -15.00 -5.39
CA ASP A 158 -8.03 -14.39 -4.14
C ASP A 158 -7.41 -13.00 -3.97
N PHE A 159 -8.26 -11.97 -4.01
CA PHE A 159 -7.81 -10.58 -3.97
C PHE A 159 -7.22 -10.21 -2.61
N VAL A 160 -7.89 -10.58 -1.52
CA VAL A 160 -7.51 -10.20 -0.16
C VAL A 160 -6.10 -10.69 0.16
N THR A 161 -5.79 -11.93 -0.20
CA THR A 161 -4.53 -12.59 0.13
C THR A 161 -3.41 -12.17 -0.82
N ASN A 162 -3.69 -12.00 -2.11
CA ASN A 162 -2.63 -11.86 -3.12
C ASN A 162 -2.48 -10.44 -3.70
N CYS A 163 -3.44 -9.54 -3.49
CA CYS A 163 -3.47 -8.26 -4.20
C CYS A 163 -3.76 -7.07 -3.26
N ALA A 164 -4.68 -7.22 -2.31
CA ALA A 164 -5.17 -6.12 -1.48
C ALA A 164 -4.05 -5.38 -0.74
N GLY A 165 -3.02 -6.10 -0.27
CA GLY A 165 -1.90 -5.47 0.46
C GLY A 165 -1.13 -4.40 -0.33
N CYS A 166 -1.22 -4.41 -1.67
CA CYS A 166 -0.63 -3.38 -2.54
C CYS A 166 -1.66 -2.43 -3.19
N HIS A 167 -2.95 -2.75 -3.07
CA HIS A 167 -4.04 -2.08 -3.81
C HIS A 167 -5.08 -1.43 -2.88
N THR A 168 -4.93 -1.56 -1.57
CA THR A 168 -5.78 -0.91 -0.56
C THR A 168 -4.92 -0.29 0.54
N THR A 169 -5.56 0.48 1.43
CA THR A 169 -4.92 1.09 2.60
C THR A 169 -5.59 0.59 3.87
N GLY A 170 -4.79 0.25 4.90
CA GLY A 170 -5.33 -0.23 6.19
C GLY A 170 -5.90 -1.66 6.16
N LEU A 171 -5.31 -2.56 5.36
CA LEU A 171 -5.79 -3.94 5.21
C LEU A 171 -5.73 -4.76 6.52
N ASP A 172 -6.88 -5.29 6.93
CA ASP A 172 -7.03 -6.43 7.84
C ASP A 172 -7.35 -7.69 7.02
N ALA A 173 -6.29 -8.40 6.62
CA ALA A 173 -6.40 -9.61 5.82
C ALA A 173 -7.18 -10.74 6.53
N SER A 174 -7.23 -10.74 7.87
CA SER A 174 -7.97 -11.76 8.62
C SER A 174 -9.49 -11.59 8.52
N ARG A 175 -9.94 -10.37 8.22
CA ARG A 175 -11.35 -10.00 8.06
C ARG A 175 -11.74 -9.67 6.62
N GLY A 176 -10.78 -9.58 5.70
CA GLY A 176 -11.01 -9.18 4.31
C GLY A 176 -11.43 -7.73 4.16
N ARG A 177 -11.07 -6.86 5.12
CA ARG A 177 -11.49 -5.45 5.17
C ARG A 177 -10.30 -4.53 5.11
N TRP A 178 -10.52 -3.31 4.65
CA TRP A 178 -9.54 -2.24 4.58
C TRP A 178 -10.23 -0.91 4.89
N GLU A 179 -9.43 0.13 5.14
CA GLU A 179 -9.95 1.48 5.48
C GLU A 179 -10.31 2.27 4.21
N ASP A 180 -9.38 2.35 3.26
CA ASP A 180 -9.60 3.03 1.97
C ASP A 180 -9.32 2.12 0.77
N ASP A 181 -10.14 2.29 -0.27
CA ASP A 181 -9.83 1.77 -1.60
C ASP A 181 -8.61 2.50 -2.18
N GLY A 182 -7.70 1.74 -2.79
CA GLY A 182 -6.51 2.30 -3.41
C GLY A 182 -5.38 2.56 -2.40
N VAL A 183 -4.29 3.12 -2.92
CA VAL A 183 -3.10 3.48 -2.16
C VAL A 183 -3.24 4.95 -1.72
N GLU A 184 -3.68 5.14 -0.48
CA GLU A 184 -4.01 6.43 0.11
C GLU A 184 -2.93 6.92 1.08
N CYS A 185 -3.20 8.04 1.76
CA CYS A 185 -2.21 8.77 2.56
C CYS A 185 -1.46 7.86 3.54
N GLU A 186 -2.21 7.02 4.26
CA GLU A 186 -1.72 6.18 5.33
C GLU A 186 -0.94 4.95 4.83
N ALA A 187 -1.03 4.60 3.54
CA ALA A 187 -0.17 3.56 2.96
C ALA A 187 1.31 3.98 2.94
N CYS A 188 1.58 5.28 2.87
CA CYS A 188 2.94 5.85 2.94
C CYS A 188 3.24 6.49 4.30
N HIS A 189 2.24 7.07 4.97
CA HIS A 189 2.42 7.79 6.22
C HIS A 189 2.16 6.95 7.47
N GLY A 190 1.71 5.70 7.31
CA GLY A 190 1.27 4.87 8.43
C GLY A 190 -0.07 5.32 9.01
N PRO A 191 -0.58 4.62 10.05
CA PRO A 191 -1.85 4.94 10.68
C PRO A 191 -1.84 6.35 11.31
N GLY A 192 -2.86 7.16 11.00
CA GLY A 192 -2.89 8.59 11.29
C GLY A 192 -3.61 9.01 12.58
N SER A 193 -4.28 8.09 13.28
CA SER A 193 -5.05 8.41 14.52
C SER A 193 -4.26 9.23 15.55
N THR A 194 -3.07 8.78 15.94
CA THR A 194 -2.21 9.51 16.89
C THR A 194 -1.83 10.90 16.38
N HIS A 195 -1.65 11.06 15.07
CA HIS A 195 -1.35 12.36 14.48
C HIS A 195 -2.55 13.30 14.57
N ALA A 196 -3.76 12.82 14.24
CA ALA A 196 -4.98 13.60 14.35
C ALA A 196 -5.24 14.05 15.80
N ASP A 197 -5.13 13.12 16.76
CA ASP A 197 -5.34 13.41 18.19
C ASP A 197 -4.37 14.50 18.71
N LEU A 198 -3.08 14.40 18.35
CA LEU A 198 -2.08 15.39 18.77
C LEU A 198 -2.34 16.77 18.17
N VAL A 199 -2.83 16.85 16.93
CA VAL A 199 -3.20 18.12 16.29
C VAL A 199 -4.41 18.74 17.00
N ASP A 200 -5.42 17.93 17.31
CA ASP A 200 -6.63 18.38 18.01
C ASP A 200 -6.31 18.88 19.43
N ASP A 201 -5.44 18.17 20.16
CA ASP A 201 -5.01 18.55 21.51
C ASP A 201 -4.19 19.85 21.54
N ALA A 202 -3.29 20.06 20.57
CA ALA A 202 -2.44 21.25 20.50
C ALA A 202 -3.22 22.53 20.16
N GLY A 203 -4.33 22.41 19.43
CA GLY A 203 -5.19 23.53 19.07
C GLY A 203 -4.47 24.60 18.23
N SER A 204 -4.79 25.89 18.45
CA SER A 204 -4.37 26.97 17.54
C SER A 204 -2.97 27.56 17.78
N SER A 205 -2.29 27.17 18.86
CA SER A 205 -0.99 27.74 19.25
C SER A 205 -0.02 26.63 19.62
N ILE A 206 0.63 26.08 18.61
CA ILE A 206 1.51 24.92 18.71
C ILE A 206 2.95 25.39 18.94
N ASP A 207 3.64 24.80 19.92
CA ASP A 207 5.07 25.03 20.15
C ASP A 207 5.98 24.05 19.38
N ASP A 208 7.30 24.27 19.45
CA ASP A 208 8.26 23.46 18.69
C ASP A 208 8.28 21.97 19.12
N GLU A 209 7.95 21.67 20.38
CA GLU A 209 7.91 20.30 20.90
C GLU A 209 6.66 19.57 20.38
N GLU A 210 5.51 20.23 20.41
CA GLU A 210 4.26 19.71 19.85
C GLU A 210 4.36 19.50 18.33
N VAL A 211 4.97 20.44 17.60
CA VAL A 211 5.24 20.24 16.15
C VAL A 211 6.10 19.00 15.90
N ALA A 212 7.12 18.77 16.74
CA ALA A 212 7.98 17.61 16.62
C ALA A 212 7.21 16.31 16.91
N ALA A 213 6.32 16.31 17.91
CA ALA A 213 5.47 15.17 18.24
C ALA A 213 4.47 14.85 17.11
N ILE A 214 3.75 15.85 16.61
CA ILE A 214 2.78 15.71 15.51
C ILE A 214 3.45 15.13 14.25
N ARG A 215 4.63 15.65 13.88
CA ARG A 215 5.39 15.11 12.73
C ARG A 215 5.96 13.72 13.00
N GLY A 216 6.32 13.45 14.25
CA GLY A 216 6.82 12.17 14.70
C GLY A 216 5.74 11.10 14.84
N ALA A 217 4.46 11.45 14.70
CA ALA A 217 3.33 10.51 14.76
C ALA A 217 2.98 9.88 13.40
N ILE A 218 3.58 10.37 12.31
CA ILE A 218 3.45 9.77 10.96
C ILE A 218 4.82 9.41 10.41
N ALA A 219 4.85 8.45 9.49
CA ALA A 219 6.03 8.16 8.70
C ALA A 219 6.29 9.31 7.72
N PHE A 220 7.44 9.98 7.87
CA PHE A 220 7.89 11.02 6.94
C PHE A 220 9.33 10.72 6.53
N THR A 221 9.48 9.89 5.50
CA THR A 221 10.77 9.38 5.04
C THR A 221 10.89 9.46 3.53
N SER A 222 12.12 9.65 3.05
CA SER A 222 12.47 9.53 1.62
C SER A 222 13.11 8.19 1.29
N ASP A 223 12.99 7.20 2.18
CA ASP A 223 13.53 5.86 1.95
C ASP A 223 12.74 5.14 0.85
N SER A 224 13.47 4.63 -0.15
CA SER A 224 12.93 3.81 -1.23
C SER A 224 12.20 2.55 -0.74
N GLN A 225 12.49 2.06 0.47
CA GLN A 225 11.78 0.94 1.07
C GLN A 225 10.29 1.21 1.21
N MET A 226 9.86 2.47 1.37
CA MET A 226 8.45 2.84 1.37
C MET A 226 7.76 2.43 0.05
N CYS A 227 8.39 2.75 -1.07
CA CYS A 227 7.90 2.36 -2.39
C CYS A 227 8.03 0.85 -2.62
N GLY A 228 9.10 0.26 -2.09
CA GLY A 228 9.43 -1.16 -2.24
C GLY A 228 8.44 -2.13 -1.56
N GLN A 229 7.56 -1.63 -0.70
CA GLN A 229 6.47 -2.43 -0.11
C GLN A 229 5.56 -3.00 -1.21
N CYS A 230 5.31 -2.23 -2.28
CA CYS A 230 4.44 -2.61 -3.38
C CYS A 230 5.20 -2.77 -4.71
N HIS A 231 6.16 -1.88 -4.99
CA HIS A 231 6.95 -1.91 -6.23
C HIS A 231 8.14 -2.89 -6.13
N SER A 232 7.84 -4.09 -5.67
CA SER A 232 8.76 -5.21 -5.62
C SER A 232 8.02 -6.50 -5.99
N ARG A 233 8.76 -7.60 -6.14
CA ARG A 233 8.19 -8.94 -6.26
C ARG A 233 8.94 -9.85 -5.32
N GLY A 234 8.21 -10.62 -4.55
CA GLY A 234 8.77 -11.54 -3.57
C GLY A 234 7.70 -12.49 -3.05
N THR A 235 8.13 -13.41 -2.20
CA THR A 235 7.25 -14.31 -1.44
C THR A 235 7.42 -13.98 0.03
N THR A 236 6.35 -14.13 0.82
CA THR A 236 6.48 -14.00 2.26
C THR A 236 7.37 -15.13 2.81
N PRO A 237 7.96 -14.99 4.01
CA PRO A 237 8.73 -16.08 4.60
C PRO A 237 7.94 -17.40 4.75
N ASP A 238 6.61 -17.31 4.87
CA ASP A 238 5.72 -18.44 5.05
C ASP A 238 5.24 -19.06 3.72
N GLY A 239 5.69 -18.52 2.58
CA GLY A 239 5.33 -18.95 1.24
C GLY A 239 4.26 -18.07 0.60
#